data_AF-A0A352KLY4-F1
#
_entry.id   AF-A0A352KLY4-F1
#
_cell.length_a   1.000
_cell.length_b   1.000
_cell.length_c   1.000
_cell.angle_alpha   90.00
_cell.angle_beta   90.00
_cell.angle_gamma   90.00
#
_symmetry.space_group_name_H-M   'P 1'
#
loop_
_entity.id
_entity.type
_entity.pdbx_description
1 polymer ?
#
loop_
_entity_poly.entity_id
_entity_poly.type
_entity_poly.pdbx_seq_one_letter_code
_entity_poly.pdbx_strand_id
1 'polypeptide(L)'
;MAEPFPGTLTLRSLETASLADIQGIPVEVWINDHTHLTYSQSDSAWMTCDSEFFWGEFGPECGVNNDQWTAFSDFSPFVYQEDQHRKWIQISSWDPNTSMHSNYVYLEASHSQATNGAGFYVADFDPQTGQLSPSGSKLTPTDGMEMFLDIGGSVYIEYDGTSFVEKELVDFDENTWTPEFGENDTAFNLEPYFEYYINTRGASYVVKTDENGDVARVAVELQSAVNPINAASILPSDGVTLRMPWDDTQVFSFDTNSESDTYMTLVYAAGDQQGQAVDSGQWGLHFYTENGDLVASDGSIVATDSEGFPLDPTVAPLQLNWEYAQNGGWGAQTFLLDTSGAYVLLSDPIRLSSFEFEGKTLALQFDGWLHGMPDMHWELQKNDWVMTEEIANKAVNLPAGTEVTDADSSALYYIKPLEMSVFLTVLESAPEGAPDITQATSVDLNDLPTFEPHGMGAIPTDVELRYSEGLPVEE
;
A
#
# COMPACT_ATOMS: atom_id res chain seq x y z
N MET A 1 -32.56 15.60 11.36
CA MET A 1 -31.54 16.57 10.90
C MET A 1 -30.23 15.82 10.88
N ALA A 2 -29.39 16.01 9.87
CA ALA A 2 -28.06 15.41 9.82
C ALA A 2 -27.06 16.49 10.23
N GLU A 3 -26.25 16.23 11.25
CA GLU A 3 -25.14 17.12 11.62
C GLU A 3 -23.83 16.48 11.12
N PRO A 4 -23.04 17.21 10.31
CA PRO A 4 -21.75 16.72 9.83
C PRO A 4 -20.70 16.80 10.94
N PHE A 5 -19.92 15.74 11.12
CA PHE A 5 -18.75 15.72 12.00
C PHE A 5 -17.50 16.12 11.21
N PRO A 6 -16.60 16.94 11.79
CA PRO A 6 -15.47 17.54 11.07
C PRO A 6 -14.31 16.56 10.81
N GLY A 7 -14.51 15.26 10.98
CA GLY A 7 -13.51 14.25 10.67
C GLY A 7 -13.98 12.82 10.96
N THR A 8 -13.09 11.87 10.67
CA THR A 8 -13.29 10.44 10.90
C THR A 8 -12.09 9.88 11.67
N LEU A 9 -12.36 9.16 12.77
CA LEU A 9 -11.35 8.28 13.37
C LEU A 9 -11.53 6.88 12.77
N THR A 10 -10.50 6.38 12.10
CA THR A 10 -10.51 5.06 11.47
C THR A 10 -9.60 4.14 12.25
N LEU A 11 -10.16 3.03 12.74
CA LEU A 11 -9.42 1.90 13.26
C LEU A 11 -8.88 1.06 12.11
N ARG A 12 -7.59 0.75 12.15
CA ARG A 12 -6.94 -0.28 11.33
C ARG A 12 -6.81 -1.54 12.18
N SER A 13 -7.54 -2.58 11.82
CA SER A 13 -7.43 -3.90 12.45
C SER A 13 -6.77 -4.87 11.49
N LEU A 14 -5.89 -5.72 12.02
CA LEU A 14 -5.18 -6.73 11.24
C LEU A 14 -5.81 -8.11 11.50
N GLU A 15 -6.26 -8.76 10.44
CA GLU A 15 -6.72 -10.15 10.46
C GLU A 15 -5.64 -11.05 9.87
N THR A 16 -5.53 -12.28 10.37
CA THR A 16 -4.52 -13.22 9.87
C THR A 16 -4.74 -13.51 8.38
N ALA A 17 -3.66 -13.45 7.60
CA ALA A 17 -3.61 -13.82 6.19
C ALA A 17 -2.35 -14.66 5.91
N SER A 18 -2.11 -15.00 4.65
CA SER A 18 -0.97 -15.82 4.23
C SER A 18 -0.22 -15.20 3.05
N LEU A 19 1.01 -15.68 2.82
CA LEU A 19 1.79 -15.28 1.64
C LEU A 19 1.11 -15.67 0.31
N ALA A 20 0.24 -16.69 0.32
CA ALA A 20 -0.51 -17.08 -0.86
C ALA A 20 -1.54 -16.01 -1.29
N ASP A 21 -2.03 -15.20 -0.34
CA ASP A 21 -3.00 -14.14 -0.61
C ASP A 21 -2.38 -12.94 -1.35
N ILE A 22 -1.06 -12.77 -1.25
CA ILE A 22 -0.29 -11.67 -1.88
C ILE A 22 0.58 -12.13 -3.05
N GLN A 23 0.49 -13.40 -3.46
CA GLN A 23 1.28 -13.93 -4.56
C GLN A 23 0.95 -13.20 -5.86
N GLY A 24 1.98 -12.74 -6.59
CA GLY A 24 1.80 -12.06 -7.88
C GLY A 24 1.28 -10.61 -7.77
N ILE A 25 1.33 -10.01 -6.58
CA ILE A 25 0.94 -8.61 -6.36
C ILE A 25 2.21 -7.76 -6.23
N PRO A 26 2.64 -7.07 -7.29
CA PRO A 26 3.75 -6.14 -7.20
C PRO A 26 3.31 -4.88 -6.45
N VAL A 27 4.09 -4.46 -5.46
CA VAL A 27 3.87 -3.23 -4.71
C VAL A 27 5.09 -2.35 -4.72
N GLU A 28 4.86 -1.04 -4.78
CA GLU A 28 5.92 -0.05 -4.65
C GLU A 28 6.33 0.08 -3.17
N VAL A 29 7.61 -0.10 -2.88
CA VAL A 29 8.21 0.18 -1.58
C VAL A 29 9.33 1.18 -1.74
N TRP A 30 9.53 2.01 -0.72
CA TRP A 30 10.65 2.93 -0.68
C TRP A 30 11.81 2.27 0.06
N ILE A 31 12.97 2.17 -0.58
CA ILE A 31 14.21 1.76 0.07
C ILE A 31 15.03 3.00 0.40
N ASN A 32 15.68 2.97 1.56
CA ASN A 32 16.69 3.95 1.93
C ASN A 32 17.76 3.26 2.77
N ASP A 33 18.80 2.78 2.12
CA ASP A 33 19.88 2.03 2.76
C ASP A 33 21.24 2.72 2.54
N HIS A 34 22.07 2.62 3.56
CA HIS A 34 23.37 3.26 3.67
C HIS A 34 24.39 2.21 4.09
N THR A 35 25.16 1.72 3.12
CA THR A 35 26.24 0.77 3.36
C THR A 35 27.58 1.49 3.37
N HIS A 36 28.37 1.30 4.42
CA HIS A 36 29.75 1.78 4.50
C HIS A 36 30.73 0.62 4.36
N LEU A 37 31.65 0.72 3.40
CA LEU A 37 32.68 -0.28 3.14
C LEU A 37 34.08 0.28 3.38
N THR A 38 34.95 -0.55 3.94
CA THR A 38 36.40 -0.29 4.00
C THR A 38 37.16 -1.37 3.25
N TYR A 39 38.15 -1.01 2.44
CA TYR A 39 38.93 -2.01 1.70
C TYR A 39 40.07 -2.59 2.56
N SER A 40 40.08 -3.91 2.72
CA SER A 40 41.18 -4.65 3.34
C SER A 40 42.10 -5.21 2.26
N GLN A 41 43.35 -4.75 2.21
CA GLN A 41 44.36 -5.30 1.30
C GLN A 41 44.77 -6.72 1.71
N SER A 42 44.78 -7.05 3.01
CA SER A 42 45.11 -8.40 3.48
C SER A 42 44.10 -9.44 3.03
N ASP A 43 42.81 -9.08 3.04
CA ASP A 43 41.71 -9.96 2.64
C ASP A 43 41.35 -9.80 1.16
N SER A 44 41.90 -8.78 0.50
CA SER A 44 41.62 -8.41 -0.89
C SER A 44 40.11 -8.23 -1.14
N ALA A 45 39.41 -7.66 -0.16
CA ALA A 45 37.95 -7.56 -0.14
C ALA A 45 37.49 -6.21 0.43
N TRP A 46 36.30 -5.79 0.02
CA TRP A 46 35.56 -4.74 0.72
C TRP A 46 34.93 -5.35 1.97
N MET A 47 35.07 -4.66 3.09
CA MET A 47 34.61 -5.10 4.40
C MET A 47 33.45 -4.21 4.85
N THR A 48 32.40 -4.81 5.37
CA THR A 48 31.27 -4.13 6.03
C THR A 48 31.26 -4.45 7.52
N CYS A 49 30.52 -3.66 8.30
CA CYS A 49 30.35 -3.87 9.72
C CYS A 49 28.98 -4.50 10.01
N ASP A 50 28.97 -5.70 10.59
CA ASP A 50 27.73 -6.42 10.98
C ASP A 50 27.25 -6.05 12.39
N SER A 51 27.71 -4.91 12.93
CA SER A 51 27.49 -4.47 14.31
C SER A 51 27.41 -2.95 14.37
N GLU A 52 27.45 -2.38 15.58
CA GLU A 52 27.46 -0.94 15.77
C GLU A 52 28.73 -0.32 15.15
N PHE A 53 28.51 0.52 14.14
CA PHE A 53 29.55 1.27 13.45
C PHE A 53 29.74 2.63 14.11
N PHE A 54 30.98 3.04 14.37
CA PHE A 54 31.28 4.37 14.87
C PHE A 54 32.65 4.88 14.41
N TRP A 55 32.81 6.21 14.44
CA TRP A 55 34.06 6.89 14.11
C TRP A 55 34.94 7.03 15.34
N GLY A 56 35.95 6.18 15.43
CA GLY A 56 36.97 6.20 16.48
C GLY A 56 38.06 7.25 16.24
N GLU A 57 39.02 7.32 17.17
CA GLU A 57 40.16 8.25 17.09
C GLU A 57 41.07 7.96 15.88
N PHE A 58 41.08 6.71 15.40
CA PHE A 58 42.00 6.23 14.35
C PHE A 58 41.32 5.77 13.07
N GLY A 59 40.00 6.01 12.92
CA GLY A 59 39.23 5.61 11.75
C GLY A 59 37.92 4.90 12.11
N PRO A 60 37.29 4.22 11.15
CA PRO A 60 36.06 3.47 11.39
C PRO A 60 36.33 2.28 12.31
N GLU A 61 35.48 2.09 13.32
CA GLU A 61 35.51 0.96 14.24
C GLU A 61 34.19 0.18 14.13
N CYS A 62 34.28 -1.15 14.18
CA CYS A 62 33.13 -2.04 14.09
C CYS A 62 32.94 -2.88 15.36
N GLY A 63 31.92 -2.55 16.15
CA GLY A 63 31.67 -3.15 17.44
C GLY A 63 32.72 -2.79 18.51
N VAL A 64 32.50 -3.24 19.73
CA VAL A 64 33.27 -2.82 20.93
C VAL A 64 34.77 -3.15 20.84
N ASN A 65 35.16 -4.18 20.08
CA ASN A 65 36.55 -4.63 19.96
C ASN A 65 37.14 -4.47 18.54
N ASN A 66 36.40 -3.85 17.61
CA ASN A 66 36.82 -3.70 16.22
C ASN A 66 37.12 -5.03 15.48
N ASP A 67 36.38 -6.10 15.79
CA ASP A 67 36.60 -7.46 15.27
C ASP A 67 35.41 -8.03 14.48
N GLN A 68 34.37 -7.25 14.25
CA GLN A 68 33.13 -7.67 13.60
C GLN A 68 33.03 -7.25 12.12
N TRP A 69 34.18 -7.11 11.46
CA TRP A 69 34.25 -6.83 10.02
C TRP A 69 34.06 -8.11 9.21
N THR A 70 33.17 -8.07 8.22
CA THR A 70 32.91 -9.20 7.30
C THR A 70 33.04 -8.77 5.85
N ALA A 71 33.41 -9.72 4.98
CA ALA A 71 33.59 -9.44 3.56
C ALA A 71 32.23 -9.18 2.89
N PHE A 72 32.06 -7.99 2.34
CA PHE A 72 30.89 -7.61 1.58
C PHE A 72 30.94 -8.25 0.19
N SER A 73 29.85 -8.90 -0.21
CA SER A 73 29.80 -9.66 -1.47
C SER A 73 28.58 -9.37 -2.34
N ASP A 74 27.51 -8.81 -1.78
CA ASP A 74 26.29 -8.53 -2.51
C ASP A 74 26.27 -7.11 -3.08
N PHE A 75 26.83 -6.94 -4.27
CA PHE A 75 26.79 -5.66 -4.99
C PHE A 75 25.56 -5.53 -5.90
N SER A 76 24.67 -6.53 -5.94
CA SER A 76 23.55 -6.54 -6.87
C SER A 76 22.60 -5.34 -6.75
N PRO A 77 22.32 -4.78 -5.55
CA PRO A 77 21.44 -3.60 -5.43
C PRO A 77 22.06 -2.32 -5.99
N PHE A 78 23.39 -2.28 -6.12
CA PHE A 78 24.15 -1.08 -6.51
C PHE A 78 24.56 -1.06 -7.98
N VAL A 79 24.15 -2.08 -8.76
CA VAL A 79 24.45 -2.17 -10.18
C VAL A 79 23.85 -0.97 -10.92
N TYR A 80 24.70 -0.27 -11.67
CA TYR A 80 24.29 0.84 -12.50
C TYR A 80 23.33 0.42 -13.60
N GLN A 81 22.26 1.19 -13.75
CA GLN A 81 21.26 1.04 -14.80
C GLN A 81 21.05 2.41 -15.47
N GLU A 82 21.24 2.48 -16.79
CA GLU A 82 21.27 3.74 -17.56
C GLU A 82 19.90 4.43 -17.59
N ASP A 83 18.80 3.66 -17.58
CA ASP A 83 17.43 4.15 -17.75
C ASP A 83 16.57 4.13 -16.46
N GLN A 84 17.17 3.78 -15.30
CA GLN A 84 16.43 3.77 -14.04
C GLN A 84 16.54 5.08 -13.28
N HIS A 85 15.45 5.85 -13.33
CA HIS A 85 15.33 7.15 -12.66
C HIS A 85 14.67 7.08 -11.27
N ARG A 86 14.11 5.92 -10.90
CA ARG A 86 13.35 5.74 -9.66
C ARG A 86 14.19 5.28 -8.48
N LYS A 87 15.35 4.66 -8.75
CA LYS A 87 16.39 4.34 -7.78
C LYS A 87 17.54 5.30 -7.91
N TRP A 88 17.89 5.96 -6.81
CA TRP A 88 19.07 6.80 -6.70
C TRP A 88 20.16 5.99 -6.01
N ILE A 89 21.15 5.60 -6.79
CA ILE A 89 22.36 4.95 -6.29
C ILE A 89 23.46 5.99 -6.29
N GLN A 90 23.90 6.38 -5.10
CA GLN A 90 25.02 7.28 -4.91
C GLN A 90 26.18 6.50 -4.31
N ILE A 91 27.26 6.36 -5.07
CA ILE A 91 28.47 5.70 -4.59
C ILE A 91 29.59 6.73 -4.58
N SER A 92 30.16 6.96 -3.41
CA SER A 92 31.28 7.86 -3.24
C SER A 92 32.39 7.21 -2.43
N SER A 93 33.64 7.57 -2.71
CA SER A 93 34.77 7.15 -1.89
C SER A 93 35.41 8.33 -1.18
N TRP A 94 36.08 8.00 -0.08
CA TRP A 94 37.10 8.85 0.51
C TRP A 94 38.41 8.07 0.54
N ASP A 95 39.43 8.57 -0.18
CA ASP A 95 40.78 8.03 -0.06
C ASP A 95 41.56 8.85 0.99
N PRO A 96 41.88 8.28 2.17
CA PRO A 96 42.60 9.00 3.20
C PRO A 96 44.03 9.36 2.79
N ASN A 97 44.63 8.65 1.83
CA ASN A 97 45.99 8.89 1.36
C ASN A 97 46.08 10.08 0.41
N THR A 98 45.04 10.32 -0.41
CA THR A 98 45.00 11.42 -1.37
C THR A 98 44.09 12.57 -0.95
N SER A 99 43.28 12.40 0.10
CA SER A 99 42.27 13.36 0.57
C SER A 99 41.32 13.82 -0.55
N MET A 100 40.89 12.88 -1.38
CA MET A 100 40.01 13.15 -2.52
C MET A 100 38.69 12.40 -2.36
N HIS A 101 37.59 13.12 -2.53
CA HIS A 101 36.30 12.52 -2.82
C HIS A 101 36.20 12.20 -4.31
N SER A 102 35.64 11.04 -4.62
CA SER A 102 35.37 10.62 -5.99
C SER A 102 34.05 9.87 -6.03
N ASN A 103 33.30 10.06 -7.11
CA ASN A 103 32.05 9.34 -7.33
C ASN A 103 32.31 8.12 -8.20
N TYR A 104 31.52 7.07 -7.95
CA TYR A 104 31.61 5.82 -8.66
C TYR A 104 30.23 5.32 -9.06
N VAL A 105 30.22 4.37 -9.97
CA VAL A 105 29.10 3.47 -10.24
C VAL A 105 29.62 2.04 -10.17
N TYR A 106 28.79 1.09 -9.74
CA TYR A 106 29.13 -0.33 -9.83
C TYR A 106 28.67 -0.87 -11.17
N LEU A 107 29.61 -1.35 -11.99
CA LEU A 107 29.29 -1.98 -13.27
C LEU A 107 29.45 -3.49 -13.15
N GLU A 108 28.48 -4.25 -13.66
CA GLU A 108 28.64 -5.68 -13.89
C GLU A 108 29.61 -5.96 -15.03
N ALA A 109 30.17 -7.17 -15.08
CA ALA A 109 31.11 -7.57 -16.13
C ALA A 109 30.48 -7.59 -17.54
N SER A 110 29.15 -7.71 -17.62
CA SER A 110 28.33 -7.67 -18.83
C SER A 110 28.16 -6.26 -19.39
N HIS A 111 28.33 -5.22 -18.57
CA HIS A 111 28.08 -3.84 -18.97
C HIS A 111 29.07 -3.37 -20.04
N SER A 112 28.59 -2.64 -21.05
CA SER A 112 29.38 -2.25 -22.23
C SER A 112 30.66 -1.44 -21.88
N GLN A 113 30.60 -0.67 -20.79
CA GLN A 113 31.71 0.15 -20.27
C GLN A 113 32.58 -0.58 -19.23
N ALA A 114 32.26 -1.81 -18.83
CA ALA A 114 33.04 -2.58 -17.85
C ALA A 114 34.28 -3.25 -18.46
N THR A 115 35.21 -2.44 -18.97
CA THR A 115 36.38 -2.91 -19.74
C THR A 115 37.33 -3.85 -18.97
N ASN A 116 37.26 -3.87 -17.63
CA ASN A 116 38.08 -4.70 -16.75
C ASN A 116 37.23 -5.55 -15.79
N GLY A 117 36.07 -6.03 -16.26
CA GLY A 117 35.14 -6.84 -15.48
C GLY A 117 34.40 -6.06 -14.39
N ALA A 118 33.62 -6.77 -13.57
CA ALA A 118 32.73 -6.16 -12.58
C ALA A 118 33.48 -5.37 -11.49
N GLY A 119 32.92 -4.24 -11.05
CA GLY A 119 33.45 -3.45 -9.93
C GLY A 119 33.08 -1.96 -10.01
N PHE A 120 33.70 -1.15 -9.17
CA PHE A 120 33.51 0.30 -9.14
C PHE A 120 34.26 1.01 -10.27
N TYR A 121 33.58 1.85 -11.04
CA TYR A 121 34.15 2.70 -12.09
C TYR A 121 33.90 4.16 -11.78
N VAL A 122 34.87 5.02 -12.07
CA VAL A 122 34.74 6.47 -11.86
C VAL A 122 33.51 6.99 -12.59
N ALA A 123 32.75 7.85 -11.92
CA ALA A 123 31.51 8.41 -12.43
C ALA A 123 31.49 9.94 -12.41
N ASP A 124 30.79 10.51 -13.39
CA ASP A 124 30.44 11.93 -13.43
C ASP A 124 29.07 12.13 -12.77
N PHE A 125 28.94 13.20 -11.99
CA PHE A 125 27.69 13.61 -11.36
C PHE A 125 26.99 14.67 -12.19
N ASP A 126 25.74 14.43 -12.55
CA ASP A 126 24.88 15.42 -13.18
C ASP A 126 24.13 16.24 -12.09
N PRO A 127 24.46 17.53 -11.90
CA PRO A 127 23.82 18.35 -10.88
C PRO A 127 22.36 18.72 -11.20
N GLN A 128 21.86 18.46 -12.41
CA GLN A 128 20.47 18.74 -12.77
C GLN A 128 19.55 17.57 -12.43
N THR A 129 20.02 16.33 -12.63
CA THR A 129 19.24 15.11 -12.39
C THR A 129 19.62 14.43 -11.08
N GLY A 130 20.77 14.76 -10.49
CA GLY A 130 21.31 14.08 -9.32
C GLY A 130 21.93 12.71 -9.63
N GLN A 131 21.99 12.30 -10.89
CA GLN A 131 22.43 10.96 -11.28
C GLN A 131 23.95 10.86 -11.49
N LEU A 132 24.47 9.67 -11.24
CA LEU A 132 25.85 9.29 -11.56
C LEU A 132 25.89 8.53 -12.89
N SER A 133 26.88 8.80 -13.72
CA SER A 133 27.10 8.07 -14.98
C SER A 133 28.55 7.64 -15.13
N PRO A 134 28.83 6.42 -15.64
CA PRO A 134 30.19 5.91 -15.82
C PRO A 134 31.01 6.80 -16.78
N SER A 135 32.13 7.33 -16.29
CA SER A 135 32.98 8.27 -17.05
C SER A 135 34.46 7.86 -17.16
N GLY A 136 34.93 6.95 -16.29
CA GLY A 136 36.35 6.64 -16.19
C GLY A 136 36.70 5.17 -15.96
N SER A 137 37.92 4.95 -15.48
CA SER A 137 38.48 3.61 -15.28
C SER A 137 37.96 2.94 -14.02
N LYS A 138 38.04 1.61 -14.00
CA LYS A 138 37.82 0.80 -12.80
C LYS A 138 38.73 1.23 -11.66
N LEU A 139 38.16 1.39 -10.47
CA LEU A 139 38.87 1.66 -9.23
C LEU A 139 39.85 0.52 -8.92
N THR A 140 41.07 0.90 -8.55
CA THR A 140 42.02 0.01 -7.88
C THR A 140 42.09 0.44 -6.41
N PRO A 141 41.39 -0.25 -5.50
CA PRO A 141 41.30 0.20 -4.12
C PRO A 141 42.64 0.08 -3.40
N THR A 142 42.87 0.95 -2.43
CA THR A 142 44.03 0.95 -1.53
C THR A 142 43.58 0.54 -0.13
N ASP A 143 44.51 0.01 0.67
CA ASP A 143 44.22 -0.43 2.04
C ASP A 143 43.64 0.73 2.87
N GLY A 144 42.52 0.48 3.54
CA GLY A 144 41.78 1.46 4.33
C GLY A 144 40.98 2.49 3.51
N MET A 145 40.88 2.34 2.19
CA MET A 145 39.98 3.17 1.39
C MET A 145 38.53 2.97 1.83
N GLU A 146 37.80 4.07 1.98
CA GLU A 146 36.42 4.09 2.42
C GLU A 146 35.49 4.30 1.24
N MET A 147 34.36 3.62 1.25
CA MET A 147 33.33 3.76 0.25
C MET A 147 31.94 3.80 0.90
N PHE A 148 31.15 4.77 0.48
CA PHE A 148 29.80 5.04 0.93
C PHE A 148 28.86 4.68 -0.21
N LEU A 149 27.96 3.73 0.01
CA LEU A 149 26.94 3.32 -0.93
C LEU A 149 25.61 3.70 -0.33
N ASP A 150 24.99 4.70 -0.93
CA ASP A 150 23.66 5.14 -0.56
C ASP A 150 22.72 4.71 -1.67
N ILE A 151 21.67 3.99 -1.31
CA ILE A 151 20.56 3.68 -2.20
C ILE A 151 19.27 4.26 -1.63
N GLY A 152 18.60 5.08 -2.42
CA GLY A 152 17.33 5.68 -2.04
C GLY A 152 16.37 5.64 -3.22
N GLY A 153 15.12 5.26 -3.01
CA GLY A 153 14.13 5.34 -4.08
C GLY A 153 13.01 4.32 -4.00
N SER A 154 12.10 4.42 -4.95
CA SER A 154 10.98 3.50 -5.09
C SER A 154 11.41 2.27 -5.90
N VAL A 155 11.14 1.09 -5.37
CA VAL A 155 11.31 -0.20 -6.05
C VAL A 155 9.99 -0.95 -6.02
N TYR A 156 9.79 -1.91 -6.92
CA TYR A 156 8.63 -2.79 -6.87
C TYR A 156 9.06 -4.15 -6.35
N ILE A 157 8.36 -4.66 -5.35
CA ILE A 157 8.58 -6.02 -4.84
C ILE A 157 7.33 -6.87 -5.04
N GLU A 158 7.51 -8.16 -5.23
CA GLU A 158 6.44 -9.14 -5.40
C GLU A 158 6.81 -10.44 -4.67
N TYR A 159 5.84 -11.10 -4.06
CA TYR A 159 6.01 -12.49 -3.64
C TYR A 159 5.68 -13.42 -4.82
N ASP A 160 6.67 -14.13 -5.34
CA ASP A 160 6.52 -14.97 -6.55
C ASP A 160 5.89 -16.36 -6.27
N GLY A 161 5.63 -16.67 -5.00
CA GLY A 161 5.18 -17.99 -4.52
C GLY A 161 6.27 -18.77 -3.79
N THR A 162 7.52 -18.30 -3.83
CA THR A 162 8.68 -18.90 -3.14
C THR A 162 9.41 -17.87 -2.29
N SER A 163 9.70 -16.69 -2.83
CA SER A 163 10.45 -15.62 -2.18
C SER A 163 9.95 -14.25 -2.62
N PHE A 164 10.39 -13.20 -1.92
CA PHE A 164 10.25 -11.85 -2.44
C PHE A 164 11.30 -11.59 -3.52
N VAL A 165 10.84 -10.99 -4.61
CA VAL A 165 11.67 -10.55 -5.72
C VAL A 165 11.45 -9.08 -5.95
N GLU A 166 12.49 -8.39 -6.40
CA GLU A 166 12.38 -7.06 -6.95
C GLU A 166 12.05 -7.15 -8.43
N LYS A 167 10.99 -6.47 -8.84
CA LYS A 167 10.53 -6.45 -10.23
C LYS A 167 11.40 -5.55 -11.08
N GLU A 168 11.76 -6.05 -12.26
CA GLU A 168 12.37 -5.22 -13.30
C GLU A 168 11.33 -4.21 -13.81
N LEU A 169 11.45 -2.94 -13.44
CA LEU A 169 10.62 -1.87 -14.01
C LEU A 169 11.18 -1.47 -15.38
N VAL A 170 10.42 -1.74 -16.45
CA VAL A 170 10.81 -1.45 -17.83
C VAL A 170 10.24 -0.11 -18.31
N ASP A 171 9.00 0.20 -17.93
CA ASP A 171 8.36 1.47 -18.24
C ASP A 171 7.36 1.87 -17.15
N PHE A 172 6.91 3.13 -17.15
CA PHE A 172 5.89 3.64 -16.25
C PHE A 172 4.98 4.63 -16.98
N ASP A 173 3.69 4.28 -17.11
CA ASP A 173 2.72 5.19 -17.72
C ASP A 173 2.30 6.26 -16.72
N GLU A 174 2.84 7.47 -16.89
CA GLU A 174 2.51 8.64 -16.06
C GLU A 174 1.04 9.10 -16.19
N ASN A 175 0.31 8.70 -17.24
CA ASN A 175 -1.09 9.08 -17.40
C ASN A 175 -2.02 8.21 -16.54
N THR A 176 -1.69 6.92 -16.40
CA THR A 176 -2.46 5.95 -15.63
C THR A 176 -1.84 5.60 -14.29
N TRP A 177 -0.61 6.08 -14.04
CA TRP A 177 0.20 5.80 -12.86
C TRP A 177 0.44 4.30 -12.65
N THR A 178 0.74 3.58 -13.74
CA THR A 178 0.90 2.12 -13.74
C THR A 178 2.29 1.67 -14.24
N PRO A 179 2.97 0.78 -13.51
CA PRO A 179 4.25 0.21 -13.94
C PRO A 179 4.09 -0.86 -15.03
N GLU A 180 5.08 -0.98 -15.91
CA GLU A 180 5.29 -2.12 -16.81
C GLU A 180 6.52 -2.89 -16.36
N PHE A 181 6.36 -4.20 -16.14
CA PHE A 181 7.42 -5.07 -15.63
C PHE A 181 8.01 -5.95 -16.72
N GLY A 182 9.33 -6.16 -16.64
CA GLY A 182 10.08 -7.06 -17.49
C GLY A 182 10.08 -8.51 -16.98
N GLU A 183 11.11 -9.26 -17.39
CA GLU A 183 11.28 -10.68 -17.02
C GLU A 183 12.51 -10.93 -16.14
N ASN A 184 13.38 -9.93 -15.94
CA ASN A 184 14.64 -10.09 -15.22
C ASN A 184 14.54 -9.68 -13.73
N ASP A 185 13.59 -10.28 -13.01
CA ASP A 185 13.43 -10.04 -11.58
C ASP A 185 14.68 -10.49 -10.79
N THR A 186 15.01 -9.78 -9.71
CA THR A 186 16.14 -10.09 -8.83
C THR A 186 15.65 -10.49 -7.43
N ALA A 187 16.46 -11.24 -6.68
CA ALA A 187 16.09 -11.61 -5.33
C ALA A 187 16.00 -10.36 -4.43
N PHE A 188 14.95 -10.26 -3.62
CA PHE A 188 14.78 -9.18 -2.66
C PHE A 188 14.72 -9.75 -1.24
N ASN A 189 15.67 -9.33 -0.39
CA ASN A 189 15.67 -9.68 1.02
C ASN A 189 14.88 -8.62 1.77
N LEU A 190 13.86 -9.04 2.52
CA LEU A 190 13.10 -8.13 3.36
C LEU A 190 13.98 -7.65 4.54
N GLU A 191 13.79 -6.40 4.93
CA GLU A 191 14.50 -5.79 6.05
C GLU A 191 14.03 -6.40 7.38
N PRO A 192 14.94 -6.67 8.33
CA PRO A 192 14.58 -7.09 9.68
C PRO A 192 13.64 -6.11 10.38
N TYR A 193 12.68 -6.65 11.13
CA TYR A 193 11.70 -5.88 11.91
C TYR A 193 10.85 -4.85 11.12
N PHE A 194 10.83 -4.92 9.80
CA PHE A 194 10.12 -3.98 8.94
C PHE A 194 8.67 -4.39 8.69
N GLU A 195 7.79 -3.41 8.46
CA GLU A 195 6.40 -3.62 8.04
C GLU A 195 6.19 -3.15 6.61
N TYR A 196 5.91 -4.09 5.71
CA TYR A 196 5.61 -3.82 4.32
C TYR A 196 4.10 -3.77 4.11
N TYR A 197 3.61 -2.64 3.58
CA TYR A 197 2.22 -2.48 3.19
C TYR A 197 2.05 -2.87 1.72
N ILE A 198 1.50 -4.06 1.49
CA ILE A 198 1.19 -4.60 0.17
C ILE A 198 -0.23 -4.17 -0.19
N ASN A 199 -0.34 -2.97 -0.75
CA ASN A 199 -1.62 -2.42 -1.19
C ASN A 199 -1.98 -2.98 -2.56
N THR A 200 -3.05 -3.75 -2.63
CA THR A 200 -3.72 -4.07 -3.89
C THR A 200 -5.02 -3.30 -3.99
N ARG A 201 -5.61 -3.26 -5.18
CA ARG A 201 -6.97 -2.76 -5.32
C ARG A 201 -7.86 -3.66 -4.45
N GLY A 202 -8.35 -3.11 -3.34
CA GLY A 202 -9.44 -3.65 -2.52
C GLY A 202 -9.05 -4.41 -1.27
N ALA A 203 -7.76 -4.60 -1.08
CA ALA A 203 -7.22 -5.12 0.16
C ALA A 203 -5.87 -4.46 0.40
N SER A 204 -5.62 -4.08 1.64
CA SER A 204 -4.28 -3.75 2.10
C SER A 204 -3.79 -4.96 2.87
N TYR A 205 -2.65 -5.50 2.51
CA TYR A 205 -1.99 -6.54 3.30
C TYR A 205 -0.77 -5.95 4.00
N VAL A 206 -0.44 -6.48 5.16
CA VAL A 206 0.73 -6.11 5.94
C VAL A 206 1.60 -7.35 6.11
N VAL A 207 2.85 -7.25 5.70
CA VAL A 207 3.88 -8.27 5.91
C VAL A 207 4.86 -7.73 6.95
N LYS A 208 4.95 -8.40 8.10
CA LYS A 208 5.90 -8.10 9.17
C LYS A 208 7.04 -9.12 9.14
N THR A 209 8.26 -8.65 9.24
CA THR A 209 9.45 -9.50 9.38
C THR A 209 9.92 -9.63 10.82
N ASP A 210 10.66 -10.71 11.09
CA ASP A 210 11.39 -10.91 12.34
C ASP A 210 12.80 -10.29 12.32
N GLU A 211 13.61 -10.64 13.31
CA GLU A 211 14.98 -10.16 13.49
C GLU A 211 15.97 -10.56 12.39
N ASN A 212 15.60 -11.55 11.58
CA ASN A 212 16.43 -12.05 10.47
C ASN A 212 15.92 -11.58 9.11
N GLY A 213 14.83 -10.79 9.05
CA GLY A 213 14.17 -10.44 7.79
C GLY A 213 13.24 -11.54 7.26
N ASP A 214 13.02 -12.61 8.02
CA ASP A 214 12.07 -13.66 7.63
C ASP A 214 10.63 -13.20 7.91
N VAL A 215 9.67 -13.65 7.09
CA VAL A 215 8.26 -13.31 7.27
C VAL A 215 7.73 -13.91 8.58
N ALA A 216 7.44 -13.04 9.54
CA ALA A 216 6.89 -13.41 10.84
C ALA A 216 5.37 -13.43 10.85
N ARG A 217 4.73 -12.50 10.12
CA ARG A 217 3.28 -12.37 10.03
C ARG A 217 2.87 -11.82 8.67
N VAL A 218 1.80 -12.38 8.11
CA VAL A 218 1.03 -11.75 7.04
C VAL A 218 -0.38 -11.48 7.57
N ALA A 219 -0.88 -10.29 7.33
CA ALA A 219 -2.21 -9.88 7.74
C ALA A 219 -2.92 -9.13 6.63
N VAL A 220 -4.25 -9.22 6.59
CA VAL A 220 -5.07 -8.29 5.82
C VAL A 220 -5.55 -7.19 6.76
N GLU A 221 -5.43 -5.95 6.32
CA GLU A 221 -5.89 -4.77 7.01
C GLU A 221 -7.36 -4.52 6.69
N LEU A 222 -8.16 -4.42 7.75
CA LEU A 222 -9.54 -3.94 7.71
C LEU A 222 -9.60 -2.56 8.34
N GLN A 223 -10.35 -1.66 7.71
CA GLN A 223 -10.56 -0.30 8.21
C GLN A 223 -11.99 -0.15 8.71
N SER A 224 -12.14 0.30 9.95
CA SER A 224 -13.43 0.50 10.60
C SER A 224 -13.54 1.91 11.14
N ALA A 225 -14.49 2.68 10.62
CA ALA A 225 -14.72 4.03 11.08
C ALA A 225 -15.47 4.05 12.43
N VAL A 226 -14.94 4.81 13.38
CA VAL A 226 -15.57 5.03 14.68
C VAL A 226 -16.79 5.93 14.51
N ASN A 227 -17.92 5.52 15.06
CA ASN A 227 -19.20 6.21 14.97
C ASN A 227 -19.97 6.17 16.30
N PRO A 228 -21.05 6.96 16.47
CA PRO A 228 -21.85 6.99 17.69
C PRO A 228 -22.37 5.64 18.21
N ILE A 229 -22.49 4.64 17.34
CA ILE A 229 -23.05 3.32 17.67
C ILE A 229 -21.95 2.33 18.07
N ASN A 230 -20.81 2.32 17.37
CA ASN A 230 -19.72 1.37 17.58
C ASN A 230 -18.55 1.92 18.42
N ALA A 231 -18.54 3.20 18.79
CA ALA A 231 -17.42 3.79 19.52
C ALA A 231 -17.10 3.06 20.83
N ALA A 232 -18.13 2.61 21.56
CA ALA A 232 -17.96 1.89 22.81
C ALA A 232 -17.40 0.46 22.65
N SER A 233 -17.48 -0.13 21.46
CA SER A 233 -16.91 -1.45 21.17
C SER A 233 -15.51 -1.37 20.54
N ILE A 234 -15.22 -0.28 19.81
CA ILE A 234 -13.92 -0.06 19.16
C ILE A 234 -12.90 0.54 20.13
N LEU A 235 -13.31 1.50 20.94
CA LEU A 235 -12.40 2.22 21.83
C LEU A 235 -12.29 1.45 23.16
N PRO A 236 -11.07 1.19 23.67
CA PRO A 236 -10.89 0.59 24.99
C PRO A 236 -11.55 1.43 26.08
N SER A 237 -11.88 0.79 27.20
CA SER A 237 -12.47 1.46 28.36
C SER A 237 -11.62 2.63 28.87
N ASP A 238 -12.26 3.52 29.66
CA ASP A 238 -11.64 4.67 30.32
C ASP A 238 -10.21 4.41 30.84
N GLY A 239 -9.32 5.40 30.66
CA GLY A 239 -7.94 5.38 31.17
C GLY A 239 -6.86 5.10 30.12
N VAL A 240 -7.21 5.05 28.84
CA VAL A 240 -6.26 5.03 27.72
C VAL A 240 -6.21 6.37 27.01
N THR A 241 -5.05 6.71 26.45
CA THR A 241 -4.82 7.88 25.60
C THR A 241 -4.25 7.46 24.26
N LEU A 242 -4.45 8.28 23.23
CA LEU A 242 -3.95 8.06 21.89
C LEU A 242 -2.65 8.86 21.69
N ARG A 243 -1.60 8.23 21.18
CA ARG A 243 -0.30 8.87 20.89
C ARG A 243 0.37 8.20 19.69
N MET A 244 1.28 8.92 19.04
CA MET A 244 2.20 8.31 18.08
C MET A 244 3.33 7.60 18.85
N PRO A 245 3.81 6.43 18.39
CA PRO A 245 4.88 5.69 19.08
C PRO A 245 6.17 6.50 19.29
N TRP A 246 6.50 7.36 18.34
CA TRP A 246 7.71 8.19 18.33
C TRP A 246 7.52 9.61 18.93
N ASP A 247 6.31 9.96 19.37
CA ASP A 247 6.01 11.28 19.94
C ASP A 247 5.14 11.16 21.20
N ASP A 248 5.79 11.28 22.36
CA ASP A 248 5.13 11.26 23.67
C ASP A 248 4.60 12.63 24.11
N THR A 249 4.86 13.69 23.34
CA THR A 249 4.50 15.07 23.69
C THR A 249 3.07 15.40 23.30
N GLN A 250 2.57 14.81 22.22
CA GLN A 250 1.20 14.97 21.77
C GLN A 250 0.34 13.81 22.23
N VAL A 251 -0.56 14.13 23.16
CA VAL A 251 -1.48 13.16 23.75
C VAL A 251 -2.91 13.52 23.39
N PHE A 252 -3.64 12.55 22.87
CA PHE A 252 -5.00 12.72 22.38
C PHE A 252 -5.99 11.81 23.12
N SER A 253 -7.26 12.16 23.02
CA SER A 253 -8.39 11.31 23.38
C SER A 253 -9.48 11.50 22.33
N PHE A 254 -10.33 10.49 22.15
CA PHE A 254 -11.49 10.61 21.27
C PHE A 254 -12.73 10.90 22.10
N ASP A 255 -13.41 12.00 21.80
CA ASP A 255 -14.58 12.45 22.58
C ASP A 255 -15.85 11.70 22.15
N THR A 256 -16.37 10.86 23.04
CA THR A 256 -17.60 10.08 22.83
C THR A 256 -18.78 10.62 23.65
N ASN A 257 -18.65 11.79 24.29
CA ASN A 257 -19.71 12.39 25.07
C ASN A 257 -20.69 13.17 24.17
N SER A 258 -21.91 12.68 24.00
CA SER A 258 -22.94 13.29 23.13
C SER A 258 -23.37 14.71 23.54
N GLU A 259 -23.06 15.14 24.76
CA GLU A 259 -23.36 16.48 25.25
C GLU A 259 -22.19 17.48 25.03
N SER A 260 -21.08 17.01 24.46
CA SER A 260 -19.88 17.81 24.23
C SER A 260 -19.94 18.55 22.90
N ASP A 261 -19.41 19.78 22.86
CA ASP A 261 -19.23 20.54 21.62
C ASP A 261 -18.20 19.89 20.67
N THR A 262 -17.39 18.95 21.19
CA THR A 262 -16.39 18.17 20.44
C THR A 262 -16.80 16.71 20.24
N TYR A 263 -18.08 16.38 20.41
CA TYR A 263 -18.57 15.01 20.23
C TYR A 263 -18.13 14.39 18.88
N MET A 264 -17.63 13.16 18.93
CA MET A 264 -17.08 12.39 17.80
C MET A 264 -15.87 13.05 17.11
N THR A 265 -15.04 13.76 17.88
CA THR A 265 -13.79 14.32 17.36
C THR A 265 -12.58 13.90 18.20
N LEU A 266 -11.41 13.89 17.57
CA LEU A 266 -10.14 13.77 18.29
C LEU A 266 -9.86 15.10 19.02
N VAL A 267 -9.50 15.03 20.30
CA VAL A 267 -9.17 16.19 21.13
C VAL A 267 -7.81 16.03 21.79
N TYR A 268 -7.13 17.15 22.05
CA TYR A 268 -5.90 17.14 22.84
C TYR A 268 -6.23 16.78 24.30
N ALA A 269 -5.61 15.72 24.82
CA ALA A 269 -5.79 15.25 26.19
C ALA A 269 -4.85 15.94 27.19
N ALA A 270 -3.78 16.58 26.72
CA ALA A 270 -2.79 17.27 27.56
C ALA A 270 -2.24 18.54 26.88
N GLY A 271 -1.46 19.33 27.64
CA GLY A 271 -0.78 20.53 27.15
C GLY A 271 -1.65 21.78 27.06
N ASP A 272 -1.14 22.83 26.42
CA ASP A 272 -1.79 24.14 26.31
C ASP A 272 -3.08 24.11 25.47
N GLN A 273 -3.24 23.09 24.63
CA GLN A 273 -4.41 22.87 23.77
C GLN A 273 -5.43 21.90 24.38
N GLN A 274 -5.23 21.46 25.63
CA GLN A 274 -6.09 20.48 26.28
C GLN A 274 -7.59 20.81 26.13
N GLY A 275 -8.36 19.84 25.66
CA GLY A 275 -9.80 19.94 25.41
C GLY A 275 -10.20 20.59 24.08
N GLN A 276 -9.24 21.05 23.27
CA GLN A 276 -9.51 21.55 21.92
C GLN A 276 -9.57 20.39 20.92
N ALA A 277 -10.45 20.51 19.92
CA ALA A 277 -10.49 19.60 18.78
C ALA A 277 -9.22 19.70 17.94
N VAL A 278 -8.75 18.55 17.45
CA VAL A 278 -7.59 18.45 16.56
C VAL A 278 -8.02 18.78 15.14
N ASP A 279 -7.47 19.87 14.60
CA ASP A 279 -7.80 20.45 13.28
C ASP A 279 -6.81 20.05 12.17
N SER A 280 -6.13 18.92 12.36
CA SER A 280 -5.17 18.35 11.42
C SER A 280 -5.25 16.83 11.43
N GLY A 281 -4.90 16.20 10.30
CA GLY A 281 -4.86 14.74 10.23
C GLY A 281 -3.73 14.17 11.09
N GLN A 282 -3.99 13.04 11.75
CA GLN A 282 -3.02 12.30 12.56
C GLN A 282 -2.96 10.85 12.08
N TRP A 283 -1.77 10.31 11.90
CA TRP A 283 -1.54 8.96 11.37
C TRP A 283 -0.73 8.15 12.37
N GLY A 284 -1.05 6.87 12.54
CA GLY A 284 -0.26 5.99 13.40
C GLY A 284 -0.51 6.18 14.90
N LEU A 285 -1.74 6.50 15.30
CA LEU A 285 -2.09 6.61 16.72
C LEU A 285 -2.29 5.23 17.33
N HIS A 286 -1.65 4.97 18.46
CA HIS A 286 -1.86 3.77 19.28
C HIS A 286 -2.45 4.12 20.64
N PHE A 287 -3.05 3.12 21.30
CA PHE A 287 -3.53 3.27 22.67
C PHE A 287 -2.41 3.05 23.68
N TYR A 288 -2.31 3.96 24.63
CA TYR A 288 -1.38 3.91 25.75
C TYR A 288 -2.10 4.06 27.07
N THR A 289 -1.70 3.28 28.07
CA THR A 289 -2.11 3.47 29.46
C THR A 289 -1.52 4.79 30.02
N GLU A 290 -2.00 5.23 31.18
CA GLU A 290 -1.40 6.38 31.89
C GLU A 290 0.10 6.18 32.19
N ASN A 291 0.56 4.92 32.34
CA ASN A 291 1.96 4.59 32.59
C ASN A 291 2.81 4.57 31.32
N GLY A 292 2.22 4.74 30.14
CA GLY A 292 2.90 4.68 28.85
C GLY A 292 3.04 3.27 28.28
N ASP A 293 2.28 2.30 28.79
CA ASP A 293 2.28 0.94 28.22
C ASP A 293 1.38 0.88 26.98
N LEU A 294 1.86 0.26 25.90
CA LEU A 294 1.09 0.03 24.67
C LEU A 294 -0.06 -0.96 24.93
N VAL A 295 -1.23 -0.72 24.35
CA VAL A 295 -2.45 -1.51 24.55
C VAL A 295 -2.94 -2.12 23.23
N ALA A 296 -3.27 -3.42 23.26
CA ALA A 296 -3.84 -4.17 22.14
C ALA A 296 -5.36 -3.98 22.01
N SER A 297 -5.95 -4.60 20.99
CA SER A 297 -7.39 -4.52 20.69
C SER A 297 -8.31 -5.10 21.75
N ASP A 298 -7.82 -6.10 22.48
CA ASP A 298 -8.54 -6.75 23.57
C ASP A 298 -8.34 -6.06 24.93
N GLY A 299 -7.62 -4.93 24.95
CA GLY A 299 -7.26 -4.18 26.16
C GLY A 299 -6.07 -4.75 26.93
N SER A 300 -5.39 -5.79 26.42
CA SER A 300 -4.16 -6.30 27.01
C SER A 300 -2.95 -5.40 26.75
N ILE A 301 -1.95 -5.47 27.64
CA ILE A 301 -0.69 -4.72 27.47
C ILE A 301 0.20 -5.47 26.48
N VAL A 302 0.71 -4.73 25.49
CA VAL A 302 1.69 -5.20 24.49
C VAL A 302 3.09 -4.86 24.96
N ALA A 303 3.97 -5.85 25.00
CA ALA A 303 5.38 -5.62 25.32
C ALA A 303 6.10 -4.97 24.13
N THR A 304 6.87 -3.91 24.38
CA THR A 304 7.59 -3.16 23.34
C THR A 304 9.10 -3.12 23.59
N ASP A 305 9.86 -2.86 22.53
CA ASP A 305 11.28 -2.52 22.60
C ASP A 305 11.50 -1.09 23.15
N SER A 306 12.77 -0.63 23.13
CA SER A 306 13.14 0.71 23.59
C SER A 306 12.62 1.85 22.72
N GLU A 307 12.13 1.55 21.51
CA GLU A 307 11.62 2.50 20.54
C GLU A 307 10.08 2.50 20.49
N GLY A 308 9.44 1.65 21.30
CA GLY A 308 7.99 1.57 21.42
C GLY A 308 7.32 0.62 20.43
N PHE A 309 8.09 -0.19 19.69
CA PHE A 309 7.54 -1.20 18.77
C PHE A 309 7.26 -2.52 19.49
N PRO A 310 6.19 -3.25 19.13
CA PRO A 310 5.89 -4.56 19.70
C PRO A 310 7.05 -5.56 19.57
N LEU A 311 7.44 -6.20 20.66
CA LEU A 311 8.48 -7.25 20.67
C LEU A 311 8.02 -8.54 19.99
N ASP A 312 6.73 -8.85 20.09
CA ASP A 312 6.14 -9.99 19.40
C ASP A 312 5.54 -9.51 18.07
N PRO A 313 6.16 -9.81 16.92
CA PRO A 313 5.67 -9.38 15.61
C PRO A 313 4.31 -10.00 15.25
N THR A 314 3.88 -11.04 15.96
CA THR A 314 2.55 -11.64 15.76
C THR A 314 1.44 -10.83 16.42
N VAL A 315 1.75 -9.98 17.42
CA VAL A 315 0.79 -9.14 18.12
C VAL A 315 0.64 -7.81 17.38
N ALA A 316 -0.54 -7.56 16.82
CA ALA A 316 -0.87 -6.28 16.18
C ALA A 316 -1.43 -5.30 17.23
N PRO A 317 -0.73 -4.18 17.54
CA PRO A 317 -1.37 -3.10 18.27
C PRO A 317 -2.46 -2.48 17.39
N LEU A 318 -3.51 -1.94 18.01
CA LEU A 318 -4.49 -1.17 17.27
C LEU A 318 -3.87 0.14 16.78
N GLN A 319 -3.92 0.34 15.47
CA GLN A 319 -3.53 1.60 14.86
C GLN A 319 -4.77 2.39 14.45
N LEU A 320 -4.79 3.67 14.77
CA LEU A 320 -5.87 4.58 14.44
C LEU A 320 -5.33 5.76 13.63
N ASN A 321 -6.12 6.19 12.66
CA ASN A 321 -5.85 7.40 11.89
C ASN A 321 -7.01 8.37 12.07
N TRP A 322 -6.69 9.62 12.34
CA TRP A 322 -7.65 10.72 12.37
C TRP A 322 -7.55 11.49 11.06
N GLU A 323 -8.64 11.45 10.30
CA GLU A 323 -8.79 12.25 9.09
C GLU A 323 -9.64 13.47 9.43
N TYR A 324 -8.99 14.63 9.53
CA TYR A 324 -9.70 15.91 9.69
C TYR A 324 -10.12 16.44 8.33
N ALA A 325 -11.43 16.62 8.15
CA ALA A 325 -11.97 17.24 6.96
C ALA A 325 -12.25 18.72 7.23
N GLN A 326 -11.50 19.61 6.57
CA GLN A 326 -12.01 20.99 6.41
C GLN A 326 -13.38 20.93 5.71
N ASN A 327 -14.31 21.80 6.08
CA ASN A 327 -15.67 21.83 5.52
C ASN A 327 -15.70 21.56 4.00
N GLY A 328 -16.23 20.40 3.61
CA GLY A 328 -16.36 19.96 2.21
C GLY A 328 -15.19 19.12 1.65
N GLY A 329 -14.21 18.74 2.47
CA GLY A 329 -13.15 17.78 2.12
C GLY A 329 -13.57 16.32 2.29
N TRP A 330 -12.74 15.41 1.78
CA TRP A 330 -12.85 13.96 2.06
C TRP A 330 -12.65 13.71 3.56
N GLY A 331 -13.41 12.80 4.16
CA GLY A 331 -13.29 12.40 5.59
C GLY A 331 -14.36 12.94 6.57
N ALA A 332 -15.29 13.79 6.13
CA ALA A 332 -16.41 14.24 6.96
C ALA A 332 -17.50 13.16 7.05
N GLN A 333 -17.92 12.79 8.27
CA GLN A 333 -19.02 11.85 8.47
C GLN A 333 -20.35 12.57 8.63
N THR A 334 -21.38 12.07 7.96
CA THR A 334 -22.75 12.55 8.15
C THR A 334 -23.61 11.38 8.61
N PHE A 335 -24.28 11.55 9.73
CA PHE A 335 -25.16 10.52 10.28
C PHE A 335 -26.62 10.95 10.22
N LEU A 336 -27.49 9.97 10.03
CA LEU A 336 -28.92 10.19 10.14
C LEU A 336 -29.37 10.04 11.58
N LEU A 337 -30.36 10.84 11.97
CA LEU A 337 -31.10 10.69 13.21
C LEU A 337 -32.51 10.18 12.90
N ASP A 338 -32.99 9.20 13.66
CA ASP A 338 -34.38 8.78 13.60
C ASP A 338 -35.32 9.79 14.30
N THR A 339 -36.62 9.49 14.33
CA THR A 339 -37.63 10.35 14.97
C THR A 339 -37.50 10.46 16.48
N SER A 340 -36.72 9.57 17.12
CA SER A 340 -36.43 9.60 18.56
C SER A 340 -35.15 10.40 18.88
N GLY A 341 -34.40 10.82 17.86
CA GLY A 341 -33.11 11.48 18.01
C GLY A 341 -31.94 10.49 18.17
N ALA A 342 -32.15 9.21 17.89
CA ALA A 342 -31.09 8.21 17.90
C ALA A 342 -30.36 8.18 16.55
N TYR A 343 -29.04 7.96 16.57
CA TYR A 343 -28.25 7.78 15.36
C TYR A 343 -28.64 6.49 14.63
N VAL A 344 -28.75 6.57 13.30
CA VAL A 344 -29.08 5.46 12.41
C VAL A 344 -27.96 5.31 11.40
N LEU A 345 -27.34 4.13 11.38
CA LEU A 345 -26.53 3.69 10.27
C LEU A 345 -27.48 3.26 9.14
N LEU A 346 -27.34 3.88 7.97
CA LEU A 346 -28.14 3.55 6.77
C LEU A 346 -27.95 2.09 6.32
N SER A 347 -26.79 1.54 6.68
CA SER A 347 -26.46 0.12 6.69
C SER A 347 -25.37 -0.04 7.73
N ASP A 348 -25.58 -0.92 8.72
CA ASP A 348 -24.45 -1.39 9.54
C ASP A 348 -23.56 -2.20 8.59
N PRO A 349 -22.27 -1.87 8.42
CA PRO A 349 -21.40 -2.73 7.64
C PRO A 349 -21.35 -4.09 8.31
N ILE A 350 -22.00 -5.09 7.71
CA ILE A 350 -21.87 -6.46 8.18
C ILE A 350 -20.41 -6.84 7.90
N ARG A 351 -19.64 -6.98 8.98
CA ARG A 351 -18.33 -7.60 8.94
C ARG A 351 -18.55 -9.09 9.12
N LEU A 352 -18.12 -9.86 8.13
CA LEU A 352 -18.13 -11.31 8.21
C LEU A 352 -16.79 -11.77 8.80
N SER A 353 -16.83 -12.76 9.70
CA SER A 353 -15.64 -13.45 10.15
C SER A 353 -14.85 -13.96 8.94
N SER A 354 -13.52 -13.88 9.03
CA SER A 354 -12.67 -14.45 7.99
C SER A 354 -12.98 -15.93 7.81
N PHE A 355 -12.98 -16.37 6.56
CA PHE A 355 -13.18 -17.78 6.23
C PHE A 355 -12.27 -18.20 5.07
N GLU A 356 -11.91 -19.47 5.07
CA GLU A 356 -11.10 -20.09 4.04
C GLU A 356 -11.97 -20.52 2.85
N PHE A 357 -11.63 -20.08 1.65
CA PHE A 357 -12.26 -20.53 0.41
C PHE A 357 -11.22 -20.74 -0.68
N GLU A 358 -11.15 -21.97 -1.20
CA GLU A 358 -10.18 -22.39 -2.23
C GLU A 358 -8.71 -22.06 -1.89
N GLY A 359 -8.37 -22.04 -0.59
CA GLY A 359 -7.01 -21.76 -0.10
C GLY A 359 -6.66 -20.28 0.01
N LYS A 360 -7.65 -19.39 -0.09
CA LYS A 360 -7.53 -17.95 0.20
C LYS A 360 -8.32 -17.61 1.46
N THR A 361 -7.75 -16.76 2.32
CA THR A 361 -8.49 -16.16 3.44
C THR A 361 -9.31 -14.98 2.93
N LEU A 362 -10.64 -15.03 3.06
CA LEU A 362 -11.52 -13.93 2.68
C LEU A 362 -12.11 -13.26 3.91
N ALA A 363 -12.04 -11.93 3.95
CA ALA A 363 -12.75 -11.10 4.91
C ALA A 363 -13.66 -10.13 4.14
N LEU A 364 -14.97 -10.22 4.38
CA LEU A 364 -15.96 -9.38 3.70
C LEU A 364 -16.48 -8.34 4.68
N GLN A 365 -16.35 -7.06 4.32
CA GLN A 365 -16.92 -5.94 5.04
C GLN A 365 -17.80 -5.14 4.07
N PHE A 366 -19.09 -4.99 4.41
CA PHE A 366 -20.07 -4.40 3.51
C PHE A 366 -20.31 -2.92 3.86
N ASP A 367 -19.44 -1.99 3.47
CA ASP A 367 -19.59 -0.57 3.88
C ASP A 367 -20.47 0.30 2.96
N GLY A 368 -21.10 -0.30 1.94
CA GLY A 368 -21.85 0.43 0.92
C GLY A 368 -20.99 0.89 -0.26
N TRP A 369 -19.68 0.76 -0.17
CA TRP A 369 -18.73 0.84 -1.27
C TRP A 369 -17.95 -0.47 -1.35
N LEU A 370 -17.81 -1.01 -2.56
CA LEU A 370 -16.83 -2.07 -2.81
C LEU A 370 -15.46 -1.39 -2.77
N HIS A 371 -14.90 -1.23 -1.57
CA HIS A 371 -13.56 -0.67 -1.42
C HIS A 371 -12.58 -1.59 -2.14
N GLY A 372 -12.24 -1.15 -3.35
CA GLY A 372 -11.16 -1.57 -4.20
C GLY A 372 -11.22 -2.96 -4.84
N MET A 373 -12.27 -3.79 -4.73
CA MET A 373 -12.32 -4.94 -5.66
C MET A 373 -12.12 -4.42 -7.09
N PRO A 374 -11.23 -5.03 -7.91
CA PRO A 374 -10.96 -4.54 -9.24
C PRO A 374 -12.29 -4.37 -9.95
N ASP A 375 -12.51 -3.18 -10.52
CA ASP A 375 -13.67 -2.95 -11.34
C ASP A 375 -13.59 -3.92 -12.53
N MET A 376 -14.32 -5.02 -12.40
CA MET A 376 -14.33 -6.10 -13.37
C MET A 376 -14.79 -5.57 -14.72
N HIS A 377 -15.61 -4.52 -14.76
CA HIS A 377 -16.00 -3.86 -16.00
C HIS A 377 -14.79 -3.19 -16.66
N TRP A 378 -13.98 -2.46 -15.90
CA TRP A 378 -12.78 -1.80 -16.41
C TRP A 378 -11.68 -2.79 -16.84
N GLU A 379 -11.44 -3.84 -16.05
CA GLU A 379 -10.45 -4.88 -16.38
C GLU A 379 -10.88 -5.70 -17.62
N LEU A 380 -12.17 -5.98 -17.76
CA LEU A 380 -12.71 -6.59 -18.98
C LEU A 380 -12.63 -5.63 -20.16
N GLN A 381 -12.99 -4.36 -20.00
CA GLN A 381 -12.94 -3.36 -21.06
C GLN A 381 -11.51 -3.21 -21.64
N LYS A 382 -10.48 -3.21 -20.79
CA LYS A 382 -9.07 -3.21 -21.21
C LYS A 382 -8.67 -4.44 -22.01
N ASN A 383 -9.30 -5.57 -21.74
CA ASN A 383 -9.01 -6.86 -22.36
C ASN A 383 -10.07 -7.23 -23.42
N ASP A 384 -10.67 -6.25 -24.09
CA ASP A 384 -11.70 -6.44 -25.13
C ASP A 384 -12.86 -7.36 -24.69
N TRP A 385 -13.23 -7.28 -23.41
CA TRP A 385 -14.25 -8.09 -22.76
C TRP A 385 -13.94 -9.59 -22.69
N VAL A 386 -12.66 -9.97 -22.82
CA VAL A 386 -12.18 -11.34 -22.68
C VAL A 386 -11.73 -11.59 -21.25
N MET A 387 -12.32 -12.60 -20.61
CA MET A 387 -11.87 -13.11 -19.32
C MET A 387 -10.57 -13.92 -19.53
N THR A 388 -9.43 -13.28 -19.32
CA THR A 388 -8.11 -13.96 -19.34
C THR A 388 -7.89 -14.74 -18.05
N GLU A 389 -6.93 -15.66 -18.04
CA GLU A 389 -6.57 -16.45 -16.86
C GLU A 389 -6.06 -15.56 -15.72
N GLU A 390 -5.37 -14.46 -16.04
CA GLU A 390 -4.90 -13.48 -15.07
C GLU A 390 -6.06 -12.73 -14.38
N ILE A 391 -7.07 -12.30 -15.15
CA ILE A 391 -8.27 -11.66 -14.59
C ILE A 391 -9.07 -12.66 -13.76
N ALA A 392 -9.23 -13.89 -14.26
CA ALA A 392 -9.94 -14.95 -13.57
C ALA A 392 -9.30 -15.29 -12.21
N ASN A 393 -7.97 -15.29 -12.11
CA ASN A 393 -7.24 -15.56 -10.86
C ASN A 393 -7.45 -14.48 -9.79
N LYS A 394 -7.84 -13.27 -10.18
CA LYS A 394 -8.16 -12.13 -9.29
C LYS A 394 -9.62 -12.12 -8.84
N ALA A 395 -10.50 -12.91 -9.47
CA ALA A 395 -11.91 -13.02 -9.13
C ALA A 395 -12.19 -14.27 -8.29
N VAL A 396 -12.84 -14.09 -7.13
CA VAL A 396 -13.29 -15.21 -6.30
C VAL A 396 -14.80 -15.37 -6.44
N ASN A 397 -15.24 -16.49 -7.03
CA ASN A 397 -16.65 -16.77 -7.23
C ASN A 397 -17.21 -17.58 -6.06
N LEU A 398 -17.87 -16.90 -5.13
CA LEU A 398 -18.50 -17.54 -3.98
C LEU A 398 -19.83 -18.17 -4.39
N PRO A 399 -20.00 -19.50 -4.27
CA PRO A 399 -21.22 -20.17 -4.69
C PRO A 399 -22.41 -19.72 -3.83
N ALA A 400 -23.59 -19.70 -4.47
CA ALA A 400 -24.85 -19.46 -3.77
C ALA A 400 -25.02 -20.47 -2.62
N GLY A 401 -25.38 -19.97 -1.44
CA GLY A 401 -25.53 -20.77 -0.23
C GLY A 401 -24.23 -20.99 0.55
N THR A 402 -23.14 -20.31 0.20
CA THR A 402 -21.94 -20.26 1.06
C THR A 402 -22.32 -19.67 2.41
N GLU A 403 -22.05 -20.41 3.47
CA GLU A 403 -22.33 -20.01 4.85
C GLU A 403 -21.20 -19.11 5.35
N VAL A 404 -21.56 -17.96 5.91
CA VAL A 404 -20.63 -16.98 6.48
C VAL A 404 -21.19 -16.50 7.82
N THR A 405 -20.31 -16.20 8.76
CA THR A 405 -20.70 -15.82 10.13
C THR A 405 -20.43 -14.35 10.34
N ASP A 406 -21.35 -13.65 10.98
CA ASP A 406 -21.18 -12.30 11.49
C ASP A 406 -20.04 -12.25 12.52
N ALA A 407 -19.07 -11.36 12.30
CA ALA A 407 -17.93 -11.19 13.18
C ALA A 407 -18.32 -10.65 14.57
N ASP A 408 -19.40 -9.87 14.65
CA ASP A 408 -19.79 -9.14 15.86
C ASP A 408 -20.94 -9.81 16.59
N SER A 409 -21.86 -10.45 15.86
CA SER A 409 -23.11 -11.00 16.43
C SER A 409 -23.23 -12.51 16.41
N SER A 410 -22.26 -13.24 15.82
CA SER A 410 -22.31 -14.69 15.57
C SER A 410 -23.51 -15.17 14.75
N ALA A 411 -24.25 -14.25 14.12
CA ALA A 411 -25.34 -14.57 13.22
C ALA A 411 -24.82 -15.29 11.97
N LEU A 412 -25.58 -16.26 11.47
CA LEU A 412 -25.25 -17.00 10.25
C LEU A 412 -25.95 -16.36 9.05
N TYR A 413 -25.19 -16.06 8.01
CA TYR A 413 -25.68 -15.58 6.72
C TYR A 413 -25.36 -16.58 5.61
N TYR A 414 -26.14 -16.52 4.53
CA TYR A 414 -25.91 -17.29 3.32
C TYR A 414 -25.72 -16.34 2.15
N ILE A 415 -24.61 -16.50 1.41
CA ILE A 415 -24.33 -15.71 0.22
C ILE A 415 -25.35 -16.04 -0.86
N LYS A 416 -26.04 -15.03 -1.37
CA LYS A 416 -26.91 -15.15 -2.54
C LYS A 416 -26.31 -14.30 -3.68
N PRO A 417 -26.14 -14.84 -4.89
CA PRO A 417 -25.73 -14.06 -6.04
C PRO A 417 -26.71 -12.91 -6.26
N LEU A 418 -26.19 -11.73 -6.58
CA LEU A 418 -27.01 -10.61 -6.99
C LEU A 418 -27.76 -11.01 -8.28
N GLU A 419 -29.09 -11.08 -8.24
CA GLU A 419 -29.91 -11.30 -9.42
C GLU A 419 -29.93 -10.00 -10.24
N MET A 420 -28.84 -9.70 -10.94
CA MET A 420 -28.86 -8.70 -12.01
C MET A 420 -29.51 -9.32 -13.24
N SER A 421 -30.61 -8.72 -13.68
CA SER A 421 -31.26 -9.08 -14.94
C SER A 421 -30.33 -8.71 -16.10
N VAL A 422 -29.53 -9.65 -16.60
CA VAL A 422 -28.72 -9.44 -17.81
C VAL A 422 -29.60 -9.70 -19.03
N PHE A 423 -29.80 -8.65 -19.82
CA PHE A 423 -30.45 -8.75 -21.13
C PHE A 423 -29.50 -9.41 -22.14
N LEU A 424 -30.00 -10.53 -22.69
CA LEU A 424 -29.69 -11.18 -23.96
C LEU A 424 -28.35 -11.91 -24.13
N THR A 425 -28.44 -13.24 -24.11
CA THR A 425 -27.50 -14.18 -24.71
C THR A 425 -27.16 -13.77 -26.15
N VAL A 426 -25.86 -13.66 -26.47
CA VAL A 426 -25.36 -13.61 -27.85
C VAL A 426 -25.66 -14.94 -28.51
N LEU A 427 -26.57 -14.94 -29.49
CA LEU A 427 -26.86 -16.13 -30.30
C LEU A 427 -25.83 -16.21 -31.43
N GLU A 428 -25.01 -17.28 -31.46
CA GLU A 428 -24.04 -17.53 -32.53
C GLU A 428 -24.70 -17.72 -33.91
N SER A 429 -26.01 -17.93 -33.95
CA SER A 429 -26.82 -18.01 -35.17
C SER A 429 -28.21 -17.47 -34.92
N ALA A 430 -28.78 -16.80 -35.91
CA ALA A 430 -30.15 -16.29 -35.85
C ALA A 430 -31.16 -17.45 -35.63
N PRO A 431 -32.09 -17.33 -34.67
CA PRO A 431 -33.08 -18.37 -34.41
C PRO A 431 -34.05 -18.52 -35.60
N GLU A 432 -34.65 -19.70 -35.73
CA GLU A 432 -35.59 -20.02 -36.80
C GLU A 432 -36.79 -19.04 -36.77
N GLY A 433 -36.95 -18.23 -37.81
CA GLY A 433 -37.96 -17.16 -37.88
C GLY A 433 -37.47 -15.75 -37.54
N ALA A 434 -36.16 -15.56 -37.33
CA ALA A 434 -35.57 -14.23 -37.21
C ALA A 434 -35.82 -13.37 -38.47
N PRO A 435 -35.98 -12.03 -38.33
CA PRO A 435 -36.12 -11.13 -39.46
C PRO A 435 -34.95 -11.26 -40.43
N ASP A 436 -35.23 -11.39 -41.73
CA ASP A 436 -34.20 -11.50 -42.76
C ASP A 436 -33.49 -10.15 -42.97
N ILE A 437 -32.34 -9.99 -42.31
CA ILE A 437 -31.50 -8.79 -42.39
C ILE A 437 -30.73 -8.67 -43.71
N THR A 438 -30.78 -9.67 -44.62
CA THR A 438 -30.17 -9.54 -45.95
C THR A 438 -30.90 -8.54 -46.84
N GLN A 439 -32.13 -8.16 -46.50
CA GLN A 439 -32.81 -7.04 -47.16
C GLN A 439 -32.15 -5.69 -46.81
N ALA A 440 -31.60 -5.53 -45.60
CA ALA A 440 -30.94 -4.30 -45.17
C ALA A 440 -29.62 -4.04 -45.92
N THR A 441 -28.89 -5.09 -46.31
CA THR A 441 -27.66 -4.97 -47.12
C THR A 441 -27.92 -4.66 -48.60
N SER A 442 -29.17 -4.73 -49.06
CA SER A 442 -29.58 -4.41 -50.44
C SER A 442 -30.19 -3.03 -50.62
N VAL A 443 -30.25 -2.21 -49.55
CA VAL A 443 -30.80 -0.85 -49.61
C VAL A 443 -29.82 0.08 -50.31
N ASP A 444 -30.24 0.63 -51.46
CA ASP A 444 -29.49 1.64 -52.20
C ASP A 444 -29.54 2.98 -51.44
N LEU A 445 -28.43 3.34 -50.80
CA LEU A 445 -28.28 4.59 -50.04
C LEU A 445 -28.09 5.83 -50.94
N ASN A 446 -28.08 5.66 -52.26
CA ASN A 446 -27.92 6.79 -53.19
C ASN A 446 -29.25 7.49 -53.54
N ASP A 447 -30.40 6.89 -53.19
CA ASP A 447 -31.73 7.46 -53.41
C ASP A 447 -32.52 7.53 -52.10
N LEU A 448 -31.87 8.06 -51.06
CA LEU A 448 -32.54 8.33 -49.78
C LEU A 448 -33.55 9.48 -49.98
N PRO A 449 -34.83 9.30 -49.58
CA PRO A 449 -35.79 10.40 -49.60
C PRO A 449 -35.27 11.55 -48.76
N THR A 450 -35.41 12.77 -49.27
CA THR A 450 -34.94 13.98 -48.59
C THR A 450 -35.62 14.07 -47.22
N PHE A 451 -34.82 14.15 -46.17
CA PHE A 451 -35.30 14.24 -44.79
C PHE A 451 -36.29 15.39 -44.64
N GLU A 452 -37.57 15.07 -44.41
CA GLU A 452 -38.55 16.02 -43.90
C GLU A 452 -38.59 15.90 -42.37
N PRO A 453 -38.23 16.97 -41.62
CA PRO A 453 -38.20 16.96 -40.17
C PRO A 453 -39.57 16.58 -39.59
N HIS A 454 -39.64 15.50 -38.80
CA HIS A 454 -40.92 14.93 -38.33
C HIS A 454 -41.50 15.67 -37.12
N GLY A 455 -41.00 16.87 -36.81
CA GLY A 455 -41.54 17.69 -35.72
C GLY A 455 -41.46 17.04 -34.34
N MET A 456 -40.54 16.09 -34.12
CA MET A 456 -40.20 15.70 -32.75
C MET A 456 -39.51 16.91 -32.11
N GLY A 457 -40.23 17.56 -31.20
CA GLY A 457 -39.79 18.77 -30.52
C GLY A 457 -38.47 18.58 -29.77
N ALA A 458 -37.91 19.69 -29.29
CA ALA A 458 -36.67 19.68 -28.52
C ALA A 458 -36.72 18.68 -27.35
N ILE A 459 -35.55 18.12 -27.00
CA ILE A 459 -35.32 17.33 -25.79
C ILE A 459 -36.05 17.98 -24.62
N PRO A 460 -36.86 17.24 -23.83
CA PRO A 460 -37.56 17.83 -22.71
C PRO A 460 -36.53 18.34 -21.69
N THR A 461 -36.61 19.63 -21.38
CA THR A 461 -35.70 20.33 -20.45
C THR A 461 -35.94 19.97 -18.97
N ASP A 462 -36.89 19.07 -18.72
CA ASP A 462 -37.52 18.87 -17.41
C ASP A 462 -37.24 17.47 -16.87
N VAL A 463 -36.39 16.68 -17.53
CA VAL A 463 -35.99 15.34 -17.08
C VAL A 463 -34.54 15.39 -16.61
N GLU A 464 -34.34 15.11 -15.34
CA GLU A 464 -33.01 14.94 -14.77
C GLU A 464 -32.43 13.61 -15.27
N LEU A 465 -31.43 13.67 -16.15
CA LEU A 465 -30.65 12.50 -16.57
C LEU A 465 -30.05 11.85 -15.33
N ARG A 466 -30.37 10.58 -15.10
CA ARG A 466 -29.76 9.80 -14.03
C ARG A 466 -28.48 9.18 -14.56
N TYR A 467 -27.41 9.34 -13.80
CA TYR A 467 -26.09 8.80 -14.13
C TYR A 467 -25.78 7.64 -13.20
N SER A 468 -25.19 6.58 -13.75
CA SER A 468 -24.52 5.54 -12.98
C SER A 468 -23.05 5.59 -13.38
N GLU A 469 -22.15 5.76 -12.41
CA GLU A 469 -20.69 5.75 -12.65
C GLU A 469 -20.22 6.75 -13.74
N GLY A 470 -20.88 7.91 -13.82
CA GLY A 470 -20.55 8.97 -14.79
C GLY A 470 -21.10 8.74 -16.20
N LEU A 471 -21.81 7.63 -16.45
CA LEU A 471 -22.47 7.35 -17.71
C LEU A 471 -24.00 7.58 -17.59
N PRO A 472 -24.64 8.19 -18.59
CA PRO A 472 -26.09 8.36 -18.60
C PRO A 472 -26.75 6.98 -18.70
N VAL A 473 -27.70 6.71 -17.80
CA VAL A 473 -28.52 5.50 -17.88
C VAL A 473 -29.53 5.72 -19.01
N GLU A 474 -29.30 5.08 -20.15
CA GLU A 474 -30.31 4.99 -21.22
C GLU A 474 -31.32 3.91 -20.82
N GLU A 475 -32.62 4.25 -20.81
CA GLU A 475 -33.73 3.28 -20.67
C GLU A 475 -33.95 2.46 -21.95
#